data_AF-A0A081CF83-F1
#
_entry.id   AF-A0A081CF83-F1
#
_cell.length_a   1.000
_cell.length_b   1.000
_cell.length_c   1.000
_cell.angle_alpha   90.00
_cell.angle_beta   90.00
_cell.angle_gamma   90.00
#
_symmetry.space_group_name_H-M   'P 1'
#
loop_
_entity.id
_entity.type
_entity.pdbx_description
1 polymer ?
#
loop_
_entity_poly.entity_id
_entity_poly.type
_entity_poly.pdbx_seq_one_letter_code
_entity_poly.pdbx_strand_id
1 'polypeptide(L)'
;MLGSKTVPSNPVEFRGRLSRTSCIGSLLPRSAWDGVPGDSPLPLDLSSDSLDTSAGAIPSPKMKSLIATVPFLSGLAVALAFFINWTSAYERGSAGFALQKRFVNSTELDACKSISSAMTTQGSKVIYALDLSYLGLVKHYMTSSTQLPACVAVPASPADLSAAIKVIGSKRIRFAIEAAGHASNQGFSSTPGVHINLKNFQQVNLSGDKSYVDVGPGNVWDNVYSGLEGAGVAVVGGRVSGVGVGGFITGGGGYSWKTNQYGLTGDTLISADIVLPDGTLTTASASQNADLFWAIRGGGNRFGIIHNFRLKTVPQGQVYGGLRVYTADQLDELVNATLVFSETSKDPKAQVLPTFNFLLGQPGAINLAFYDGPTPPAGTFDAFSPSNVRPLVDDWKTRSLLDLVKSAPADVQGGQRGAFHTVSLEKYSKPLLDLIVSELKYYGAQSFLHSGTFISYDVEPFLPYSQYAKDAAWPHSTNALPLNLYFAWTNPAEDAFWAKAIKASADKITAQARSEGQNLDNLYLYPNYAITGTPSSQLYGPNLGRLSQLRKQYDPQDVMGLTTYFPF
;
A
#
# COMPACT_ATOMS: atom_id res chain seq x y z
N MET A 1 37.78 4.53 -56.77
CA MET A 1 38.67 4.64 -55.59
C MET A 1 38.18 3.57 -54.61
N LEU A 2 38.77 2.37 -54.53
CA LEU A 2 40.12 2.05 -54.04
C LEU A 2 40.35 2.62 -52.62
N GLY A 3 40.55 1.79 -51.58
CA GLY A 3 40.63 0.33 -51.63
C GLY A 3 40.58 -0.41 -50.28
N SER A 4 40.68 -1.73 -50.40
CA SER A 4 40.65 -2.75 -49.36
C SER A 4 41.94 -2.85 -48.54
N LYS A 5 41.87 -3.52 -47.38
CA LYS A 5 42.83 -4.58 -47.01
C LYS A 5 42.26 -5.54 -45.97
N THR A 6 42.73 -6.78 -46.04
CA THR A 6 42.23 -7.98 -45.33
C THR A 6 43.28 -8.56 -44.37
N VAL A 7 42.83 -9.11 -43.22
CA VAL A 7 43.03 -10.49 -42.68
C VAL A 7 44.40 -11.16 -43.00
N PRO A 8 45.17 -11.79 -42.05
CA PRO A 8 44.70 -12.98 -41.33
C PRO A 8 45.30 -13.45 -39.96
N SER A 9 44.60 -14.45 -39.40
CA SER A 9 45.05 -15.70 -38.70
C SER A 9 45.64 -15.74 -37.27
N ASN A 10 45.01 -16.62 -36.45
CA ASN A 10 45.49 -17.36 -35.26
C ASN A 10 46.68 -18.32 -35.59
N PRO A 11 47.19 -19.20 -34.70
CA PRO A 11 47.04 -19.36 -33.22
C PRO A 11 48.39 -19.47 -32.45
N VAL A 12 48.35 -19.51 -31.10
CA VAL A 12 49.40 -20.17 -30.30
C VAL A 12 48.78 -21.00 -29.16
N GLU A 13 49.00 -22.31 -29.19
CA GLU A 13 48.80 -23.24 -28.07
C GLU A 13 50.11 -23.31 -27.28
N PHE A 14 50.07 -23.30 -25.93
CA PHE A 14 51.18 -23.83 -25.14
C PHE A 14 50.69 -24.59 -23.92
N ARG A 15 51.11 -25.86 -23.83
CA ARG A 15 50.78 -26.76 -22.73
C ARG A 15 51.81 -26.65 -21.61
N GLY A 16 51.34 -26.56 -20.37
CA GLY A 16 52.08 -26.96 -19.18
C GLY A 16 51.43 -28.20 -18.56
N ARG A 17 52.20 -29.25 -18.26
CA ARG A 17 51.73 -30.53 -17.71
C ARG A 17 52.71 -31.00 -16.63
N LEU A 18 52.26 -31.90 -15.73
CA LEU A 18 52.98 -32.49 -14.58
C LEU A 18 52.97 -31.60 -13.32
N SER A 19 52.85 -32.11 -12.08
CA SER A 19 52.69 -33.48 -11.56
C SER A 19 51.72 -33.48 -10.34
N ARG A 20 50.96 -34.53 -10.01
CA ARG A 20 51.28 -35.60 -9.00
C ARG A 20 52.34 -35.18 -7.93
N THR A 21 52.21 -35.49 -6.64
CA THR A 21 51.70 -36.73 -6.01
C THR A 21 51.43 -36.52 -4.49
N SER A 22 50.71 -37.47 -3.86
CA SER A 22 50.90 -37.95 -2.46
C SER A 22 50.58 -37.02 -1.26
N CYS A 23 50.08 -37.49 -0.10
CA CYS A 23 49.66 -38.83 0.34
C CYS A 23 48.91 -38.81 1.70
N ILE A 24 48.12 -39.86 1.99
CA ILE A 24 47.81 -40.45 3.33
C ILE A 24 47.03 -39.54 4.33
N GLY A 25 46.08 -39.98 5.15
CA GLY A 25 45.43 -41.29 5.39
C GLY A 25 44.18 -41.04 6.26
N SER A 26 43.07 -41.76 6.12
CA SER A 26 42.79 -43.12 6.62
C SER A 26 42.07 -43.16 7.99
N LEU A 27 40.95 -43.89 8.03
CA LEU A 27 40.32 -44.57 9.19
C LEU A 27 39.28 -43.84 10.08
N LEU A 28 38.01 -44.18 9.78
CA LEU A 28 36.89 -44.49 10.69
C LEU A 28 37.24 -45.64 11.70
N PRO A 29 36.33 -46.20 12.57
CA PRO A 29 34.93 -45.88 12.93
C PRO A 29 34.52 -46.00 14.45
N ARG A 30 33.26 -45.64 14.75
CA ARG A 30 32.25 -46.30 15.66
C ARG A 30 32.56 -46.87 17.09
N SER A 31 31.79 -46.33 18.05
CA SER A 31 30.76 -46.99 18.93
C SER A 31 31.04 -47.79 20.23
N ALA A 32 30.33 -47.34 21.30
CA ALA A 32 29.43 -48.09 22.22
C ALA A 32 29.90 -48.62 23.60
N TRP A 33 28.89 -48.87 24.48
CA TRP A 33 28.86 -49.53 25.81
C TRP A 33 29.33 -48.66 27.02
N ASP A 34 28.71 -48.63 28.23
CA ASP A 34 27.43 -49.18 28.74
C ASP A 34 27.03 -48.59 30.13
N GLY A 35 25.78 -48.78 30.64
CA GLY A 35 25.43 -48.63 32.09
C GLY A 35 24.09 -47.93 32.47
N VAL A 36 23.23 -48.60 33.28
CA VAL A 36 21.77 -48.37 33.56
C VAL A 36 21.39 -49.00 34.95
N PRO A 37 20.29 -48.72 35.75
CA PRO A 37 19.04 -47.90 35.60
C PRO A 37 18.69 -46.94 36.81
N GLY A 38 17.44 -46.44 36.88
CA GLY A 38 16.72 -45.93 38.09
C GLY A 38 15.26 -45.50 37.79
N ASP A 39 14.26 -45.88 38.62
CA ASP A 39 12.82 -45.98 38.25
C ASP A 39 11.87 -44.76 38.45
N SER A 40 10.66 -44.88 37.89
CA SER A 40 9.46 -43.99 37.96
C SER A 40 8.45 -44.48 39.05
N PRO A 41 7.15 -44.03 39.17
CA PRO A 41 6.38 -42.94 38.55
C PRO A 41 5.45 -42.09 39.53
N LEU A 42 4.58 -41.26 38.92
CA LEU A 42 3.31 -40.56 39.33
C LEU A 42 2.42 -41.19 40.45
N PRO A 43 1.42 -40.50 41.09
CA PRO A 43 0.47 -39.51 40.48
C PRO A 43 -0.10 -38.36 41.38
N LEU A 44 -1.15 -37.70 40.85
CA LEU A 44 -2.04 -36.65 41.42
C LEU A 44 -2.88 -37.11 42.62
N ASP A 45 -3.40 -36.14 43.40
CA ASP A 45 -4.65 -36.29 44.18
C ASP A 45 -5.46 -34.97 44.29
N LEU A 46 -6.77 -35.10 44.56
CA LEU A 46 -7.79 -34.05 44.67
C LEU A 46 -8.65 -34.25 45.93
N SER A 47 -8.73 -33.25 46.81
CA SER A 47 -9.82 -33.04 47.80
C SER A 47 -9.62 -31.65 48.42
N SER A 48 -10.58 -30.73 48.50
CA SER A 48 -11.97 -30.75 48.99
C SER A 48 -12.10 -30.62 50.52
N ASP A 49 -13.04 -29.75 50.90
CA ASP A 49 -13.54 -29.45 52.25
C ASP A 49 -12.85 -28.31 53.04
N SER A 50 -13.57 -27.54 53.87
CA SER A 50 -14.95 -27.01 53.79
C SER A 50 -15.08 -25.87 54.85
N LEU A 51 -16.11 -25.01 54.72
CA LEU A 51 -16.85 -24.25 55.77
C LEU A 51 -16.06 -23.76 57.02
N ASP A 52 -16.15 -22.49 57.43
CA ASP A 52 -17.39 -21.93 58.03
C ASP A 52 -17.37 -20.38 58.09
N THR A 53 -18.41 -19.83 58.71
CA THR A 53 -18.97 -18.49 58.63
C THR A 53 -18.74 -17.66 59.89
N SER A 54 -18.82 -16.33 59.78
CA SER A 54 -19.64 -15.45 60.66
C SER A 54 -19.41 -13.96 60.38
N ALA A 55 -20.37 -13.12 60.78
CA ALA A 55 -20.47 -11.70 60.41
C ALA A 55 -19.99 -10.74 61.53
N GLY A 56 -19.69 -9.48 61.18
CA GLY A 56 -19.43 -8.45 62.21
C GLY A 56 -19.10 -7.03 61.74
N ALA A 57 -20.14 -6.18 61.66
CA ALA A 57 -20.16 -4.72 61.93
C ALA A 57 -19.33 -3.71 61.07
N ILE A 58 -19.97 -2.56 60.82
CA ILE A 58 -19.38 -1.31 60.32
C ILE A 58 -19.34 -0.29 61.48
N PRO A 59 -18.26 0.50 61.64
CA PRO A 59 -18.42 1.96 61.62
C PRO A 59 -17.35 2.70 60.81
N SER A 60 -17.73 3.91 60.37
CA SER A 60 -17.02 4.87 59.52
C SER A 60 -16.08 5.82 60.33
N PRO A 61 -15.49 6.90 59.78
CA PRO A 61 -14.83 7.08 58.47
C PRO A 61 -13.48 7.85 58.59
N LYS A 62 -12.33 7.28 58.21
CA LYS A 62 -11.10 8.08 57.96
C LYS A 62 -10.20 7.46 56.88
N MET A 63 -10.23 8.00 55.66
CA MET A 63 -9.04 7.96 54.80
C MET A 63 -9.03 9.12 53.79
N LYS A 64 -8.15 10.10 54.04
CA LYS A 64 -7.64 10.98 52.99
C LYS A 64 -6.47 10.24 52.31
N SER A 65 -6.38 10.37 50.99
CA SER A 65 -5.15 10.16 50.21
C SER A 65 -4.43 8.80 50.36
N LEU A 66 -4.74 7.86 49.47
CA LEU A 66 -3.69 7.03 48.84
C LEU A 66 -4.14 6.52 47.45
N ILE A 67 -3.90 7.31 46.41
CA ILE A 67 -3.83 6.82 45.03
C ILE A 67 -2.42 7.15 44.52
N ALA A 68 -1.55 6.15 44.53
CA ALA A 68 -0.23 6.22 43.92
C ALA A 68 0.06 4.91 43.19
N THR A 69 0.34 5.05 41.90
CA THR A 69 1.23 4.19 41.09
C THR A 69 1.02 2.67 41.05
N VAL A 70 0.43 2.19 39.94
CA VAL A 70 0.90 0.97 39.25
C VAL A 70 0.92 1.18 37.72
N PRO A 71 1.96 1.79 37.14
CA PRO A 71 2.13 1.90 35.70
C PRO A 71 2.93 0.70 35.16
N PHE A 72 2.38 -0.52 35.25
CA PHE A 72 3.08 -1.73 34.77
C PHE A 72 2.21 -2.77 34.05
N LEU A 73 0.90 -2.53 33.92
CA LEU A 73 -0.03 -3.43 33.22
C LEU A 73 -0.43 -2.97 31.81
N SER A 74 -0.09 -1.73 31.42
CA SER A 74 -0.40 -1.19 30.08
C SER A 74 0.42 -1.85 28.97
N GLY A 75 1.70 -2.15 29.19
CA GLY A 75 2.56 -2.81 28.20
C GLY A 75 2.10 -4.24 27.87
N LEU A 76 1.74 -5.03 28.89
CA LEU A 76 1.20 -6.38 28.67
C LEU A 76 -0.19 -6.34 28.04
N ALA A 77 -1.06 -5.39 28.42
CA ALA A 77 -2.37 -5.24 27.81
C ALA A 77 -2.30 -4.92 26.31
N VAL A 78 -1.32 -4.13 25.87
CA VAL A 78 -1.07 -3.86 24.45
C VAL A 78 -0.62 -5.15 23.73
N ALA A 79 0.37 -5.88 24.26
CA ALA A 79 0.84 -7.14 23.68
C ALA A 79 -0.23 -8.25 23.66
N LEU A 80 -1.06 -8.35 24.71
CA LEU A 80 -2.14 -9.33 24.80
C LEU A 80 -3.33 -8.93 23.92
N ALA A 81 -3.64 -7.64 23.79
CA ALA A 81 -4.64 -7.15 22.84
C ALA A 81 -4.21 -7.45 21.39
N PHE A 82 -2.92 -7.39 21.06
CA PHE A 82 -2.43 -7.85 19.75
C PHE A 82 -2.69 -9.36 19.53
N PHE A 83 -2.49 -10.22 20.54
CA PHE A 83 -2.84 -11.65 20.45
C PHE A 83 -4.36 -11.92 20.38
N ILE A 84 -5.17 -11.19 21.16
CA ILE A 84 -6.63 -11.36 21.22
C ILE A 84 -7.30 -10.80 19.96
N ASN A 85 -6.81 -9.71 19.35
CA ASN A 85 -7.29 -9.26 18.04
C ASN A 85 -6.84 -10.20 16.92
N TRP A 86 -5.67 -10.85 17.02
CA TRP A 86 -5.23 -11.81 16.01
C TRP A 86 -6.14 -13.05 15.96
N THR A 87 -6.50 -13.62 17.13
CA THR A 87 -7.45 -14.76 17.21
C THR A 87 -8.87 -14.34 16.81
N SER A 88 -9.35 -13.18 17.27
CA SER A 88 -10.72 -12.73 16.99
C SER A 88 -10.92 -12.06 15.62
N ALA A 89 -9.85 -11.72 14.88
CA ALA A 89 -9.92 -11.37 13.46
C ALA A 89 -10.11 -12.62 12.58
N TYR A 90 -9.62 -13.78 13.03
CA TYR A 90 -9.83 -15.06 12.36
C TYR A 90 -11.29 -15.55 12.49
N GLU A 91 -11.91 -15.37 13.67
CA GLU A 91 -13.27 -15.86 13.93
C GLU A 91 -14.40 -14.92 13.49
N ARG A 92 -14.14 -13.60 13.35
CA ARG A 92 -15.15 -12.61 12.93
C ARG A 92 -15.32 -12.44 11.41
N GLY A 93 -14.77 -13.36 10.62
CA GLY A 93 -14.98 -13.45 9.16
C GLY A 93 -16.37 -13.94 8.73
N SER A 94 -17.23 -14.36 9.68
CA SER A 94 -18.61 -14.79 9.42
C SER A 94 -19.56 -13.59 9.25
N ALA A 95 -19.57 -13.01 8.06
CA ALA A 95 -20.57 -12.01 7.69
C ALA A 95 -21.99 -12.59 7.88
N GLY A 96 -22.75 -12.00 8.80
CA GLY A 96 -24.13 -12.40 9.07
C GLY A 96 -24.98 -12.24 7.81
N PHE A 97 -25.37 -13.37 7.22
CA PHE A 97 -26.16 -13.42 5.99
C PHE A 97 -27.59 -12.92 6.23
N ALA A 98 -27.78 -11.61 6.14
CA ALA A 98 -29.05 -11.09 5.66
C ALA A 98 -29.19 -11.54 4.20
N LEU A 99 -29.93 -12.63 3.97
CA LEU A 99 -30.37 -13.08 2.64
C LEU A 99 -31.38 -12.08 2.04
N GLN A 100 -30.93 -10.86 1.79
CA GLN A 100 -31.60 -9.96 0.88
C GLN A 100 -31.67 -10.67 -0.47
N LYS A 101 -32.89 -10.99 -0.93
CA LYS A 101 -33.14 -11.47 -2.29
C LYS A 101 -32.78 -10.35 -3.27
N ARG A 102 -31.49 -10.20 -3.55
CA ARG A 102 -31.00 -9.34 -4.61
C ARG A 102 -31.36 -10.03 -5.92
N PHE A 103 -32.40 -9.52 -6.55
CA PHE A 103 -32.66 -9.81 -7.96
C PHE A 103 -31.46 -9.31 -8.75
N VAL A 104 -30.55 -10.21 -9.09
CA VAL A 104 -29.45 -9.92 -10.02
C VAL A 104 -30.10 -9.48 -11.32
N ASN A 105 -29.69 -8.31 -11.83
CA ASN A 105 -30.26 -7.76 -13.05
C ASN A 105 -30.08 -8.79 -14.18
N SER A 106 -31.15 -9.12 -14.89
CA SER A 106 -31.12 -10.12 -15.96
C SER A 106 -30.08 -9.78 -17.03
N THR A 107 -29.86 -8.50 -17.31
CA THR A 107 -28.84 -8.01 -18.25
C THR A 107 -27.42 -8.15 -17.71
N GLU A 108 -27.20 -7.97 -16.40
CA GLU A 108 -25.90 -8.20 -15.75
C GLU A 108 -25.55 -9.70 -15.77
N LEU A 109 -26.53 -10.58 -15.48
CA LEU A 109 -26.35 -12.03 -15.55
C LEU A 109 -26.13 -12.55 -16.98
N ASP A 110 -26.84 -12.00 -17.97
CA ASP A 110 -26.63 -12.31 -19.38
C ASP A 110 -25.25 -11.87 -19.89
N ALA A 111 -24.76 -10.71 -19.42
CA ALA A 111 -23.39 -10.29 -19.67
C ALA A 111 -22.36 -11.22 -19.02
N CYS A 112 -22.55 -11.63 -17.77
CA CYS A 112 -21.70 -12.61 -17.09
C CYS A 112 -21.59 -13.93 -17.87
N LYS A 113 -22.72 -14.45 -18.39
CA LYS A 113 -22.75 -15.63 -19.26
C LYS A 113 -21.98 -15.39 -20.56
N SER A 114 -22.23 -14.26 -21.22
CA SER A 114 -21.59 -13.89 -22.49
C SER A 114 -20.07 -13.72 -22.33
N ILE A 115 -19.59 -13.13 -21.23
CA ILE A 115 -18.17 -13.05 -20.88
C ILE A 115 -17.61 -14.47 -20.65
N SER A 116 -18.34 -15.33 -19.94
CA SER A 116 -17.92 -16.71 -19.69
C SER A 116 -17.82 -17.57 -20.96
N SER A 117 -18.55 -17.23 -22.03
CA SER A 117 -18.42 -17.87 -23.33
C SER A 117 -17.33 -17.24 -24.21
N ALA A 118 -17.03 -15.95 -24.02
CA ALA A 118 -16.07 -15.21 -24.84
C ALA A 118 -14.62 -15.30 -24.33
N MET A 119 -14.43 -15.52 -23.02
CA MET A 119 -13.11 -15.78 -22.41
C MET A 119 -12.75 -17.26 -22.53
N THR A 120 -11.85 -17.60 -23.45
CA THR A 120 -11.57 -19.00 -23.85
C THR A 120 -10.20 -19.51 -23.40
N THR A 121 -9.34 -18.65 -22.82
CA THR A 121 -8.00 -19.06 -22.39
C THR A 121 -8.06 -20.05 -21.22
N GLN A 122 -7.22 -21.09 -21.24
CA GLN A 122 -7.06 -21.99 -20.10
C GLN A 122 -6.70 -21.21 -18.82
N GLY A 123 -7.48 -21.41 -17.76
CA GLY A 123 -7.32 -20.69 -16.47
C GLY A 123 -8.28 -19.52 -16.29
N SER A 124 -8.91 -19.03 -17.36
CA SER A 124 -9.97 -18.02 -17.26
C SER A 124 -11.25 -18.55 -16.65
N LYS A 125 -11.92 -17.73 -15.83
CA LYS A 125 -13.16 -18.10 -15.14
C LYS A 125 -14.11 -16.92 -15.01
N VAL A 126 -15.41 -17.19 -14.94
CA VAL A 126 -16.42 -16.27 -14.42
C VAL A 126 -17.02 -16.89 -13.16
N ILE A 127 -16.90 -16.18 -12.04
CA ILE A 127 -17.22 -16.66 -10.69
C ILE A 127 -18.47 -15.95 -10.18
N TYR A 128 -19.40 -16.71 -9.57
CA TYR A 128 -20.68 -16.21 -9.07
C TYR A 128 -20.76 -16.34 -7.54
N ALA A 129 -21.72 -15.65 -6.90
CA ALA A 129 -21.79 -15.49 -5.45
C ALA A 129 -21.88 -16.77 -4.59
N LEU A 130 -22.19 -17.93 -5.19
CA LEU A 130 -22.23 -19.24 -4.50
C LEU A 130 -20.94 -20.07 -4.64
N ASP A 131 -19.95 -19.56 -5.39
CA ASP A 131 -18.63 -20.18 -5.50
C ASP A 131 -17.75 -19.79 -4.30
N LEU A 132 -17.06 -20.76 -3.70
CA LEU A 132 -16.23 -20.54 -2.50
C LEU A 132 -15.10 -19.51 -2.71
N SER A 133 -14.65 -19.31 -3.95
CA SER A 133 -13.61 -18.33 -4.30
C SER A 133 -14.14 -16.89 -4.45
N TYR A 134 -15.46 -16.69 -4.54
CA TYR A 134 -16.08 -15.39 -4.79
C TYR A 134 -15.72 -14.35 -3.72
N LEU A 135 -15.78 -14.69 -2.43
CA LEU A 135 -15.48 -13.76 -1.34
C LEU A 135 -14.02 -13.28 -1.36
N GLY A 136 -13.07 -14.16 -1.70
CA GLY A 136 -11.67 -13.79 -1.88
C GLY A 136 -11.40 -12.94 -3.14
N LEU A 137 -12.32 -12.97 -4.11
CA LEU A 137 -12.28 -12.26 -5.39
C LEU A 137 -13.03 -10.91 -5.40
N VAL A 138 -13.57 -10.50 -4.27
CA VAL A 138 -14.20 -9.18 -4.07
C VAL A 138 -13.62 -8.42 -2.88
N LYS A 139 -12.65 -9.02 -2.17
CA LYS A 139 -12.07 -8.46 -0.93
C LYS A 139 -11.20 -7.25 -1.24
N HIS A 140 -11.65 -6.08 -0.79
CA HIS A 140 -10.85 -4.86 -0.79
C HIS A 140 -10.09 -4.67 0.53
N TYR A 141 -9.11 -3.75 0.54
CA TYR A 141 -8.40 -3.33 1.76
C TYR A 141 -9.36 -2.70 2.77
N MET A 142 -10.33 -1.91 2.29
CA MET A 142 -11.41 -1.35 3.11
C MET A 142 -12.74 -2.02 2.78
N THR A 143 -13.51 -2.41 3.80
CA THR A 143 -14.84 -3.00 3.59
C THR A 143 -15.91 -1.99 3.19
N SER A 144 -15.66 -0.69 3.41
CA SER A 144 -16.49 0.42 2.88
C SER A 144 -16.40 0.55 1.36
N SER A 145 -15.27 0.20 0.74
CA SER A 145 -15.09 0.23 -0.71
C SER A 145 -15.54 -1.06 -1.41
N THR A 146 -15.75 -2.15 -0.69
CA THR A 146 -16.25 -3.42 -1.26
C THR A 146 -17.69 -3.28 -1.76
N GLN A 147 -17.97 -3.79 -2.97
CA GLN A 147 -19.32 -3.99 -3.49
C GLN A 147 -19.42 -5.40 -4.07
N LEU A 148 -20.60 -6.01 -3.96
CA LEU A 148 -20.84 -7.37 -4.44
C LEU A 148 -21.30 -7.35 -5.93
N PRO A 149 -20.51 -7.85 -6.88
CA PRO A 149 -20.87 -7.89 -8.29
C PRO A 149 -21.82 -9.05 -8.63
N ALA A 150 -22.51 -8.96 -9.77
CA ALA A 150 -23.26 -10.06 -10.36
C ALA A 150 -22.37 -11.28 -10.67
N CYS A 151 -21.13 -11.04 -11.09
CA CYS A 151 -20.06 -12.02 -11.23
C CYS A 151 -18.68 -11.36 -11.20
N VAL A 152 -17.64 -12.15 -10.92
CA VAL A 152 -16.24 -11.78 -11.10
C VAL A 152 -15.68 -12.50 -12.33
N ALA A 153 -15.33 -11.74 -13.37
CA ALA A 153 -14.51 -12.20 -14.47
C ALA A 153 -13.04 -12.22 -14.05
N VAL A 154 -12.40 -13.37 -14.18
CA VAL A 154 -10.99 -13.62 -13.84
C VAL A 154 -10.26 -14.02 -15.13
N PRO A 155 -9.85 -13.04 -15.97
CA PRO A 155 -9.12 -13.29 -17.22
C PRO A 155 -7.72 -13.83 -16.98
N ALA A 156 -7.21 -14.66 -17.89
CA ALA A 156 -5.89 -15.29 -17.86
C ALA A 156 -5.00 -14.84 -19.04
N SER A 157 -5.56 -14.20 -20.06
CA SER A 157 -4.79 -13.55 -21.13
C SER A 157 -5.32 -12.17 -21.51
N PRO A 158 -4.51 -11.35 -22.21
CA PRO A 158 -4.97 -10.10 -22.80
C PRO A 158 -6.12 -10.27 -23.82
N ALA A 159 -6.24 -11.46 -24.45
CA ALA A 159 -7.36 -11.78 -25.34
C ALA A 159 -8.68 -11.93 -24.55
N ASP A 160 -8.65 -12.49 -23.34
CA ASP A 160 -9.83 -12.56 -22.48
C ASP A 160 -10.28 -11.16 -22.01
N LEU A 161 -9.32 -10.27 -21.72
CA LEU A 161 -9.61 -8.86 -21.42
C LEU A 161 -10.28 -8.16 -22.61
N SER A 162 -9.77 -8.37 -23.82
CA SER A 162 -10.39 -7.89 -25.07
C SER A 162 -11.81 -8.43 -25.27
N ALA A 163 -12.02 -9.71 -25.01
CA ALA A 163 -13.33 -10.35 -25.09
C ALA A 163 -14.32 -9.78 -24.04
N ALA A 164 -13.88 -9.64 -22.79
CA ALA A 164 -14.70 -9.11 -21.70
C ALA A 164 -15.12 -7.66 -21.94
N ILE A 165 -14.19 -6.77 -22.33
CA ILE A 165 -14.51 -5.35 -22.55
C ILE A 165 -15.46 -5.14 -23.73
N LYS A 166 -15.36 -5.96 -24.80
CA LYS A 166 -16.31 -5.96 -25.93
C LYS A 166 -17.72 -6.37 -25.50
N VAL A 167 -17.87 -7.37 -24.63
CA VAL A 167 -19.18 -7.76 -24.09
C VAL A 167 -19.74 -6.66 -23.17
N ILE A 168 -18.90 -6.06 -22.34
CA ILE A 168 -19.28 -4.94 -21.45
C ILE A 168 -19.75 -3.72 -22.26
N GLY A 169 -19.00 -3.32 -23.29
CA GLY A 169 -19.34 -2.19 -24.15
C GLY A 169 -20.63 -2.43 -24.95
N SER A 170 -20.78 -3.61 -25.58
CA SER A 170 -21.98 -3.95 -26.37
C SER A 170 -23.26 -4.07 -25.53
N LYS A 171 -23.16 -4.55 -24.28
CA LYS A 171 -24.30 -4.66 -23.34
C LYS A 171 -24.46 -3.46 -22.40
N ARG A 172 -23.57 -2.46 -22.47
CA ARG A 172 -23.52 -1.26 -21.62
C ARG A 172 -23.61 -1.56 -20.11
N ILE A 173 -22.85 -2.56 -19.65
CA ILE A 173 -22.87 -3.00 -18.24
C ILE A 173 -21.85 -2.22 -17.40
N ARG A 174 -22.29 -1.72 -16.24
CA ARG A 174 -21.38 -1.15 -15.24
C ARG A 174 -20.35 -2.19 -14.81
N PHE A 175 -19.08 -1.81 -14.81
CA PHE A 175 -18.01 -2.71 -14.43
C PHE A 175 -16.97 -2.00 -13.56
N ALA A 176 -16.10 -2.78 -12.92
CA ALA A 176 -14.93 -2.25 -12.24
C ALA A 176 -13.72 -3.16 -12.49
N ILE A 177 -12.53 -2.58 -12.31
CA ILE A 177 -11.25 -3.27 -12.52
C ILE A 177 -10.53 -3.31 -11.18
N GLU A 178 -10.26 -4.51 -10.69
CA GLU A 178 -9.51 -4.73 -9.47
C GLU A 178 -8.11 -5.27 -9.78
N ALA A 179 -7.10 -4.49 -9.38
CA ALA A 179 -5.73 -4.95 -9.24
C ALA A 179 -5.57 -5.77 -7.95
N ALA A 180 -5.54 -5.08 -6.80
CA ALA A 180 -5.43 -5.68 -5.46
C ALA A 180 -6.35 -5.00 -4.41
N GLY A 181 -7.44 -4.38 -4.84
CA GLY A 181 -8.51 -3.89 -3.94
C GLY A 181 -8.14 -2.75 -2.97
N HIS A 182 -7.00 -2.06 -3.14
CA HIS A 182 -6.52 -1.05 -2.17
C HIS A 182 -7.20 0.35 -2.29
N ALA A 183 -8.17 0.53 -3.19
CA ALA A 183 -8.91 1.80 -3.28
C ALA A 183 -9.87 1.96 -2.08
N SER A 184 -9.83 3.12 -1.44
CA SER A 184 -10.76 3.49 -0.34
C SER A 184 -12.13 3.96 -0.85
N ASN A 185 -12.20 4.45 -2.08
CA ASN A 185 -13.43 4.93 -2.71
C ASN A 185 -14.25 3.76 -3.26
N GLN A 186 -15.49 3.63 -2.77
CA GLN A 186 -16.47 2.71 -3.34
C GLN A 186 -16.70 3.01 -4.84
N GLY A 187 -16.75 1.96 -5.66
CA GLY A 187 -16.96 2.07 -7.11
C GLY A 187 -15.67 2.15 -7.94
N PHE A 188 -14.52 2.52 -7.34
CA PHE A 188 -13.27 2.75 -8.10
C PHE A 188 -12.63 1.45 -8.59
N SER A 189 -12.62 0.42 -7.73
CA SER A 189 -12.21 -0.95 -8.07
C SER A 189 -13.29 -1.98 -7.73
N SER A 190 -14.50 -1.55 -7.36
CA SER A 190 -15.63 -2.42 -7.00
C SER A 190 -16.87 -2.07 -7.83
N THR A 191 -17.83 -2.99 -7.97
CA THR A 191 -19.11 -2.66 -8.63
C THR A 191 -20.25 -3.60 -8.20
N PRO A 192 -21.51 -3.18 -8.26
CA PRO A 192 -22.65 -4.10 -8.28
C PRO A 192 -22.76 -4.91 -9.60
N GLY A 193 -22.16 -4.47 -10.70
CA GLY A 193 -22.27 -5.09 -12.03
C GLY A 193 -21.24 -6.20 -12.27
N VAL A 194 -20.41 -6.08 -13.31
CA VAL A 194 -19.35 -7.06 -13.64
C VAL A 194 -18.01 -6.65 -13.04
N HIS A 195 -17.39 -7.50 -12.25
CA HIS A 195 -16.08 -7.22 -11.67
C HIS A 195 -14.97 -7.90 -12.48
N ILE A 196 -13.98 -7.16 -12.98
CA ILE A 196 -12.79 -7.73 -13.65
C ILE A 196 -11.65 -7.75 -12.63
N ASN A 197 -11.29 -8.93 -12.15
CA ASN A 197 -10.20 -9.13 -11.19
C ASN A 197 -8.93 -9.60 -11.91
N LEU A 198 -7.83 -8.85 -11.76
CA LEU A 198 -6.59 -9.04 -12.51
C LEU A 198 -5.59 -10.02 -11.87
N LYS A 199 -5.99 -10.85 -10.89
CA LYS A 199 -5.04 -11.68 -10.11
C LYS A 199 -4.18 -12.67 -10.92
N ASN A 200 -4.57 -13.02 -12.14
CA ASN A 200 -3.74 -13.89 -12.99
C ASN A 200 -2.59 -13.13 -13.66
N PHE A 201 -2.64 -11.78 -13.69
CA PHE A 201 -1.57 -10.92 -14.18
C PHE A 201 -0.66 -10.49 -13.01
N GLN A 202 0.11 -11.47 -12.51
CA GLN A 202 1.05 -11.34 -11.39
C GLN A 202 2.50 -11.67 -11.80
N GLN A 203 2.85 -11.55 -13.07
CA GLN A 203 4.23 -11.72 -13.54
C GLN A 203 5.18 -10.68 -12.93
N VAL A 204 6.45 -11.09 -12.72
CA VAL A 204 7.58 -10.23 -12.34
C VAL A 204 8.80 -10.72 -13.13
N ASN A 205 8.89 -10.29 -14.39
CA ASN A 205 9.87 -10.81 -15.34
C ASN A 205 11.02 -9.81 -15.52
N LEU A 206 12.10 -10.01 -14.77
CA LEU A 206 13.32 -9.19 -14.86
C LEU A 206 14.05 -9.46 -16.19
N SER A 207 14.48 -8.40 -16.88
CA SER A 207 15.27 -8.52 -18.11
C SER A 207 16.65 -9.13 -17.85
N GLY A 208 17.23 -9.82 -18.84
CA GLY A 208 18.52 -10.50 -18.68
C GLY A 208 19.71 -9.58 -18.38
N ASP A 209 19.64 -8.33 -18.88
CA ASP A 209 20.57 -7.23 -18.58
C ASP A 209 20.21 -6.45 -17.31
N LYS A 210 19.10 -6.82 -16.66
CA LYS A 210 18.50 -6.19 -15.48
C LYS A 210 18.13 -4.71 -15.65
N SER A 211 17.97 -4.19 -16.87
CA SER A 211 17.63 -2.77 -17.13
C SER A 211 16.14 -2.44 -16.96
N TYR A 212 15.26 -3.44 -17.01
CA TYR A 212 13.83 -3.29 -16.75
C TYR A 212 13.21 -4.57 -16.17
N VAL A 213 12.00 -4.45 -15.63
CA VAL A 213 11.15 -5.59 -15.25
C VAL A 213 9.76 -5.40 -15.83
N ASP A 214 9.21 -6.46 -16.41
CA ASP A 214 7.80 -6.53 -16.83
C ASP A 214 6.95 -7.04 -15.65
N VAL A 215 6.03 -6.20 -15.17
CA VAL A 215 5.23 -6.42 -13.95
C VAL A 215 3.74 -6.46 -14.27
N GLY A 216 3.06 -7.49 -13.76
CA GLY A 216 1.62 -7.62 -13.88
C GLY A 216 0.85 -6.62 -12.99
N PRO A 217 -0.23 -5.98 -13.49
CA PRO A 217 -1.03 -5.02 -12.74
C PRO A 217 -1.74 -5.60 -11.51
N GLY A 218 -2.02 -6.91 -11.50
CA GLY A 218 -2.70 -7.62 -10.41
C GLY A 218 -1.78 -8.02 -9.25
N ASN A 219 -0.52 -7.60 -9.27
CA ASN A 219 0.42 -7.78 -8.17
C ASN A 219 0.23 -6.76 -7.05
N VAL A 220 0.74 -7.11 -5.87
CA VAL A 220 1.11 -6.18 -4.80
C VAL A 220 2.62 -5.94 -4.80
N TRP A 221 3.08 -4.80 -4.28
CA TRP A 221 4.50 -4.45 -4.28
C TRP A 221 5.39 -5.46 -3.52
N ASP A 222 4.87 -6.14 -2.49
CA ASP A 222 5.55 -7.23 -1.79
C ASP A 222 6.06 -8.33 -2.73
N ASN A 223 5.23 -8.76 -3.67
CA ASN A 223 5.57 -9.80 -4.64
C ASN A 223 6.63 -9.29 -5.63
N VAL A 224 6.55 -8.01 -6.01
CA VAL A 224 7.51 -7.38 -6.93
C VAL A 224 8.88 -7.26 -6.26
N TYR A 225 8.94 -6.81 -5.01
CA TYR A 225 10.19 -6.75 -4.26
C TYR A 225 10.75 -8.14 -3.95
N SER A 226 9.91 -9.12 -3.65
CA SER A 226 10.32 -10.52 -3.46
C SER A 226 10.89 -11.13 -4.75
N GLY A 227 10.27 -10.89 -5.90
CA GLY A 227 10.76 -11.37 -7.21
C GLY A 227 12.05 -10.71 -7.69
N LEU A 228 12.46 -9.59 -7.07
CA LEU A 228 13.71 -8.88 -7.35
C LEU A 228 14.76 -9.05 -6.24
N GLU A 229 14.43 -9.74 -5.14
CA GLU A 229 15.32 -9.89 -3.99
C GLU A 229 16.60 -10.66 -4.38
N GLY A 230 17.76 -10.15 -3.96
CA GLY A 230 19.06 -10.69 -4.36
C GLY A 230 19.50 -10.37 -5.80
N ALA A 231 18.65 -9.79 -6.66
CA ALA A 231 19.01 -9.45 -8.04
C ALA A 231 20.00 -8.27 -8.15
N GLY A 232 20.21 -7.50 -7.07
CA GLY A 232 21.03 -6.28 -7.05
C GLY A 232 20.29 -5.04 -7.59
N VAL A 233 19.00 -5.17 -7.87
CA VAL A 233 18.11 -4.13 -8.38
C VAL A 233 16.75 -4.17 -7.69
N ALA A 234 16.05 -3.05 -7.70
CA ALA A 234 14.64 -2.93 -7.34
C ALA A 234 13.93 -2.04 -8.37
N VAL A 235 12.68 -1.69 -8.08
CA VAL A 235 11.92 -0.65 -8.79
C VAL A 235 11.46 0.42 -7.82
N VAL A 236 11.16 1.60 -8.34
CA VAL A 236 10.38 2.61 -7.61
C VAL A 236 8.96 2.05 -7.48
N GLY A 237 8.47 1.93 -6.25
CA GLY A 237 7.19 1.26 -5.95
C GLY A 237 6.64 1.63 -4.56
N GLY A 238 5.59 0.92 -4.13
CA GLY A 238 4.90 1.17 -2.85
C GLY A 238 5.79 1.08 -1.61
N ARG A 239 5.42 1.83 -0.56
CA ARG A 239 6.20 1.98 0.69
C ARG A 239 5.84 0.98 1.80
N VAL A 240 4.65 0.38 1.72
CA VAL A 240 4.07 -0.51 2.74
C VAL A 240 3.44 -1.74 2.06
N SER A 241 3.26 -2.81 2.85
CA SER A 241 2.61 -4.06 2.43
C SER A 241 1.22 -3.86 1.80
N GLY A 242 0.84 -4.76 0.89
CA GLY A 242 -0.54 -4.90 0.40
C GLY A 242 -0.97 -3.91 -0.69
N VAL A 243 -0.16 -2.89 -0.99
CA VAL A 243 -0.48 -1.89 -2.03
C VAL A 243 -0.37 -2.52 -3.43
N GLY A 244 -1.45 -2.46 -4.21
CA GLY A 244 -1.53 -3.00 -5.57
C GLY A 244 -0.81 -2.16 -6.63
N VAL A 245 -0.09 -2.81 -7.55
CA VAL A 245 0.72 -2.17 -8.61
C VAL A 245 -0.15 -1.32 -9.54
N GLY A 246 -1.22 -1.89 -10.11
CA GLY A 246 -1.97 -1.23 -11.19
C GLY A 246 -2.62 0.10 -10.79
N GLY A 247 -3.35 0.13 -9.68
CA GLY A 247 -4.01 1.34 -9.20
C GLY A 247 -3.00 2.40 -8.74
N PHE A 248 -1.93 1.98 -8.06
CA PHE A 248 -0.89 2.88 -7.55
C PHE A 248 -0.20 3.68 -8.67
N ILE A 249 0.17 3.02 -9.78
CA ILE A 249 0.77 3.69 -10.95
C ILE A 249 -0.27 4.56 -11.66
N THR A 250 -1.44 4.00 -11.98
CA THR A 250 -2.40 4.67 -12.87
C THR A 250 -3.13 5.84 -12.22
N GLY A 251 -3.43 5.80 -10.93
CA GLY A 251 -4.20 6.85 -10.27
C GLY A 251 -3.40 8.13 -10.01
N GLY A 252 -2.16 8.03 -9.52
CA GLY A 252 -1.34 9.20 -9.19
C GLY A 252 0.16 9.07 -9.50
N GLY A 253 0.59 8.05 -10.25
CA GLY A 253 2.01 7.83 -10.54
C GLY A 253 2.82 7.16 -9.41
N GLY A 254 2.43 7.29 -8.14
CA GLY A 254 2.93 6.45 -7.04
C GLY A 254 4.16 6.96 -6.31
N TYR A 255 3.98 7.44 -5.07
CA TYR A 255 5.03 7.87 -4.13
C TYR A 255 5.78 6.70 -3.48
N SER A 256 7.11 6.78 -3.49
CA SER A 256 8.02 5.69 -3.11
C SER A 256 9.11 6.14 -2.13
N TRP A 257 9.67 5.19 -1.39
CA TRP A 257 10.89 5.37 -0.59
C TRP A 257 12.09 5.88 -1.41
N LYS A 258 12.04 5.77 -2.75
CA LYS A 258 13.06 6.28 -3.66
C LYS A 258 12.64 7.53 -4.46
N THR A 259 11.52 8.18 -4.12
CA THR A 259 11.03 9.34 -4.89
C THR A 259 12.03 10.50 -4.94
N ASN A 260 12.72 10.78 -3.83
CA ASN A 260 13.83 11.75 -3.77
C ASN A 260 15.02 11.43 -4.71
N GLN A 261 15.10 10.22 -5.28
CA GLN A 261 16.22 9.76 -6.13
C GLN A 261 15.84 9.57 -7.60
N TYR A 262 14.56 9.27 -7.90
CA TYR A 262 14.11 8.83 -9.22
C TYR A 262 12.71 9.31 -9.65
N GLY A 263 12.02 10.14 -8.85
CA GLY A 263 10.66 10.59 -9.13
C GLY A 263 9.58 9.59 -8.70
N LEU A 264 8.40 9.68 -9.29
CA LEU A 264 7.29 8.75 -9.03
C LEU A 264 7.50 7.44 -9.81
N THR A 265 6.75 6.39 -9.48
CA THR A 265 6.78 5.14 -10.25
C THR A 265 6.37 5.36 -11.72
N GLY A 266 5.44 6.29 -11.97
CA GLY A 266 5.06 6.73 -13.31
C GLY A 266 6.24 7.32 -14.11
N ASP A 267 7.24 7.92 -13.46
CA ASP A 267 8.43 8.45 -14.13
C ASP A 267 9.40 7.35 -14.54
N THR A 268 9.41 6.21 -13.84
CA THR A 268 10.24 5.05 -14.20
C THR A 268 9.58 4.10 -15.19
N LEU A 269 8.31 4.34 -15.56
CA LEU A 269 7.62 3.59 -16.60
C LEU A 269 8.28 3.79 -17.97
N ILE A 270 8.49 2.68 -18.68
CA ILE A 270 9.05 2.64 -20.05
C ILE A 270 7.93 2.44 -21.06
N SER A 271 7.04 1.48 -20.79
CA SER A 271 5.85 1.19 -21.60
C SER A 271 4.79 0.47 -20.76
N ALA A 272 3.55 0.45 -21.25
CA ALA A 272 2.49 -0.40 -20.72
C ALA A 272 1.71 -1.03 -21.87
N ASP A 273 1.36 -2.31 -21.73
CA ASP A 273 0.52 -3.03 -22.69
C ASP A 273 -0.93 -3.01 -22.18
N ILE A 274 -1.85 -2.58 -23.05
CA ILE A 274 -3.19 -2.15 -22.69
C ILE A 274 -4.23 -2.65 -23.69
N VAL A 275 -5.35 -3.13 -23.15
CA VAL A 275 -6.58 -3.39 -23.90
C VAL A 275 -7.41 -2.11 -23.89
N LEU A 276 -7.59 -1.51 -25.06
CA LEU A 276 -8.43 -0.34 -25.29
C LEU A 276 -9.93 -0.66 -25.13
N PRO A 277 -10.81 0.35 -25.04
CA PRO A 277 -12.23 0.14 -24.73
C PRO A 277 -13.04 -0.54 -25.84
N ASP A 278 -12.54 -0.49 -27.08
CA ASP A 278 -13.02 -1.27 -28.24
C ASP A 278 -12.49 -2.73 -28.24
N GLY A 279 -11.62 -3.06 -27.28
CA GLY A 279 -10.88 -4.32 -27.16
C GLY A 279 -9.64 -4.42 -28.05
N THR A 280 -9.15 -3.33 -28.65
CA THR A 280 -7.87 -3.32 -29.36
C THR A 280 -6.71 -3.50 -28.39
N LEU A 281 -5.77 -4.40 -28.69
CA LEU A 281 -4.54 -4.59 -27.93
C LEU A 281 -3.46 -3.66 -28.47
N THR A 282 -2.84 -2.86 -27.62
CA THR A 282 -1.75 -1.97 -28.02
C THR A 282 -0.75 -1.72 -26.91
N THR A 283 0.40 -1.13 -27.26
CA THR A 283 1.42 -0.69 -26.30
C THR A 283 1.42 0.83 -26.27
N ALA A 284 1.47 1.40 -25.07
CA ALA A 284 1.69 2.82 -24.82
C ALA A 284 3.13 3.03 -24.32
N SER A 285 3.90 3.86 -25.00
CA SER A 285 5.29 4.22 -24.66
C SER A 285 5.61 5.64 -25.15
N ALA A 286 6.82 6.13 -24.87
CA ALA A 286 7.28 7.41 -25.42
C ALA A 286 7.39 7.44 -26.97
N SER A 287 7.44 6.27 -27.64
CA SER A 287 7.58 6.15 -29.10
C SER A 287 6.34 5.57 -29.81
N GLN A 288 5.33 5.12 -29.05
CA GLN A 288 4.11 4.49 -29.59
C GLN A 288 2.92 4.89 -28.72
N ASN A 289 1.88 5.51 -29.30
CA ASN A 289 0.74 6.07 -28.56
C ASN A 289 1.18 6.97 -27.39
N ALA A 290 2.06 7.94 -27.65
CA ALA A 290 2.71 8.74 -26.61
C ALA A 290 1.74 9.63 -25.80
N ASP A 291 0.61 9.99 -26.39
CA ASP A 291 -0.54 10.65 -25.77
C ASP A 291 -1.29 9.72 -24.80
N LEU A 292 -1.54 8.47 -25.19
CA LEU A 292 -2.05 7.43 -24.28
C LEU A 292 -1.06 7.14 -23.15
N PHE A 293 0.24 7.10 -23.46
CA PHE A 293 1.32 6.89 -22.47
C PHE A 293 1.44 8.04 -21.46
N TRP A 294 1.13 9.27 -21.89
CA TRP A 294 0.94 10.40 -21.00
C TRP A 294 -0.32 10.23 -20.13
N ALA A 295 -1.44 9.83 -20.73
CA ALA A 295 -2.73 9.71 -20.07
C ALA A 295 -2.75 8.66 -18.94
N ILE A 296 -2.16 7.48 -19.15
CA ILE A 296 -2.16 6.40 -18.14
C ILE A 296 -1.27 6.68 -16.93
N ARG A 297 -0.40 7.69 -16.96
CA ARG A 297 0.46 8.09 -15.84
C ARG A 297 -0.25 9.13 -14.97
N GLY A 298 -1.27 8.67 -14.23
CA GLY A 298 -2.10 9.51 -13.34
C GLY A 298 -3.55 9.71 -13.78
N GLY A 299 -3.95 9.29 -14.99
CA GLY A 299 -5.32 9.41 -15.50
C GLY A 299 -6.29 8.34 -14.99
N GLY A 300 -5.89 7.49 -14.04
CA GLY A 300 -6.70 6.41 -13.49
C GLY A 300 -7.09 5.34 -14.51
N ASN A 301 -8.26 4.72 -14.27
CA ASN A 301 -8.76 3.56 -15.04
C ASN A 301 -9.57 3.93 -16.30
N ARG A 302 -9.37 5.13 -16.87
CA ARG A 302 -10.29 5.73 -17.87
C ARG A 302 -9.92 5.53 -19.34
N PHE A 303 -8.83 4.80 -19.63
CA PHE A 303 -8.27 4.66 -20.98
C PHE A 303 -8.20 3.21 -21.50
N GLY A 304 -8.51 2.23 -20.65
CA GLY A 304 -8.46 0.80 -20.98
C GLY A 304 -8.02 -0.05 -19.79
N ILE A 305 -7.76 -1.33 -20.03
CA ILE A 305 -7.27 -2.27 -19.02
C ILE A 305 -5.81 -2.61 -19.34
N ILE A 306 -4.88 -2.07 -18.55
CA ILE A 306 -3.47 -2.44 -18.61
C ILE A 306 -3.33 -3.90 -18.16
N HIS A 307 -2.43 -4.66 -18.81
CA HIS A 307 -2.12 -6.05 -18.46
C HIS A 307 -0.61 -6.31 -18.26
N ASN A 308 0.25 -5.34 -18.58
CA ASN A 308 1.69 -5.38 -18.30
C ASN A 308 2.25 -3.96 -18.15
N PHE A 309 3.10 -3.73 -17.14
CA PHE A 309 3.91 -2.52 -17.01
C PHE A 309 5.39 -2.86 -17.15
N ARG A 310 6.10 -2.18 -18.06
CA ARG A 310 7.55 -2.25 -18.13
C ARG A 310 8.16 -1.13 -17.31
N LEU A 311 8.73 -1.46 -16.15
CA LEU A 311 9.33 -0.50 -15.23
C LEU A 311 10.85 -0.54 -15.35
N LYS A 312 11.47 0.64 -15.41
CA LYS A 312 12.93 0.78 -15.27
C LYS A 312 13.36 0.34 -13.88
N THR A 313 14.39 -0.49 -13.81
CA THR A 313 15.03 -0.90 -12.56
C THR A 313 16.01 0.16 -12.05
N VAL A 314 16.28 0.11 -10.74
CA VAL A 314 17.28 0.94 -10.07
C VAL A 314 18.18 0.05 -9.19
N PRO A 315 19.46 0.40 -8.96
CA PRO A 315 20.33 -0.37 -8.08
C PRO A 315 19.73 -0.54 -6.68
N GLN A 316 19.88 -1.74 -6.10
CA GLN A 316 19.43 -2.03 -4.74
C GLN A 316 20.37 -2.98 -4.02
N GLY A 317 20.86 -2.54 -2.85
CA GLY A 317 21.49 -3.39 -1.84
C GLY A 317 20.58 -3.54 -0.60
N GLN A 318 21.18 -3.86 0.54
CA GLN A 318 20.50 -3.69 1.83
C GLN A 318 20.19 -2.20 2.08
N VAL A 319 19.12 -1.95 2.82
CA VAL A 319 18.64 -0.63 3.26
C VAL A 319 18.74 -0.55 4.79
N TYR A 320 18.65 0.65 5.35
CA TYR A 320 18.53 0.85 6.80
C TYR A 320 17.21 1.53 7.13
N GLY A 321 16.56 1.09 8.21
CA GLY A 321 15.35 1.71 8.74
C GLY A 321 14.33 0.68 9.19
N GLY A 322 13.07 1.10 9.19
CA GLY A 322 11.94 0.31 9.69
C GLY A 322 11.03 1.15 10.58
N LEU A 323 10.43 0.49 11.56
CA LEU A 323 9.42 1.03 12.48
C LEU A 323 10.01 1.55 13.79
N ARG A 324 9.65 2.77 14.21
CA ARG A 324 9.70 3.20 15.61
C ARG A 324 8.31 3.64 16.10
N VAL A 325 7.91 3.20 17.29
CA VAL A 325 6.61 3.53 17.93
C VAL A 325 6.82 4.46 19.11
N TYR A 326 6.00 5.50 19.23
CA TYR A 326 6.07 6.50 20.30
C TYR A 326 4.70 6.72 20.96
N THR A 327 4.74 6.99 22.26
CA THR A 327 3.57 7.20 23.12
C THR A 327 3.09 8.65 23.13
N ALA A 328 1.89 8.89 23.65
CA ALA A 328 1.21 10.20 23.68
C ALA A 328 2.06 11.35 24.28
N ASP A 329 2.92 11.03 25.24
CA ASP A 329 3.79 11.95 25.97
C ASP A 329 5.02 12.42 25.18
N GLN A 330 5.27 11.84 24.00
CA GLN A 330 6.43 12.16 23.14
C GLN A 330 6.01 12.85 21.83
N LEU A 331 4.72 13.22 21.67
CA LEU A 331 4.18 13.74 20.42
C LEU A 331 4.80 15.09 20.02
N ASP A 332 5.07 15.96 21.00
CA ASP A 332 5.60 17.30 20.75
C ASP A 332 7.08 17.22 20.30
N GLU A 333 7.85 16.30 20.88
CA GLU A 333 9.18 15.92 20.40
C GLU A 333 9.14 15.37 18.98
N LEU A 334 8.19 14.49 18.66
CA LEU A 334 8.07 13.90 17.32
C LEU A 334 7.64 14.93 16.26
N VAL A 335 6.80 15.89 16.61
CA VAL A 335 6.52 17.08 15.79
C VAL A 335 7.80 17.87 15.53
N ASN A 336 8.58 18.16 16.57
CA ASN A 336 9.82 18.93 16.43
C ASN A 336 10.88 18.18 15.61
N ALA A 337 11.03 16.87 15.82
CA ALA A 337 11.90 16.00 15.05
C ALA A 337 11.52 15.96 13.56
N THR A 338 10.22 15.88 13.27
CA THR A 338 9.67 15.89 11.91
C THR A 338 9.95 17.22 11.21
N LEU A 339 9.76 18.35 11.91
CA LEU A 339 10.09 19.68 11.39
C LEU A 339 11.59 19.80 11.08
N VAL A 340 12.44 19.46 12.05
CA VAL A 340 13.91 19.51 11.88
C VAL A 340 14.35 18.66 10.70
N PHE A 341 13.86 17.42 10.55
CA PHE A 341 14.18 16.59 9.39
C PHE A 341 13.71 17.24 8.08
N SER A 342 12.45 17.73 8.03
CA SER A 342 11.89 18.37 6.83
C SER A 342 12.65 19.62 6.39
N GLU A 343 13.16 20.41 7.34
CA GLU A 343 13.92 21.63 7.05
C GLU A 343 15.39 21.34 6.74
N THR A 344 16.04 20.43 7.48
CA THR A 344 17.50 20.25 7.44
C THR A 344 17.98 19.08 6.58
N SER A 345 17.19 18.02 6.39
CA SER A 345 17.60 16.89 5.55
C SER A 345 17.75 17.33 4.09
N LYS A 346 18.83 16.90 3.45
CA LYS A 346 19.15 17.16 2.03
C LYS A 346 19.71 15.92 1.32
N ASP A 347 19.80 14.78 2.01
CA ASP A 347 20.26 13.52 1.43
C ASP A 347 19.08 12.84 0.69
N PRO A 348 19.13 12.70 -0.64
CA PRO A 348 18.05 12.07 -1.40
C PRO A 348 17.84 10.60 -1.04
N LYS A 349 18.80 9.95 -0.39
CA LYS A 349 18.71 8.56 0.06
C LYS A 349 17.95 8.41 1.38
N ALA A 350 17.80 9.49 2.15
CA ALA A 350 17.13 9.49 3.45
C ALA A 350 15.68 9.95 3.32
N GLN A 351 14.75 9.19 3.90
CA GLN A 351 13.34 9.54 4.01
C GLN A 351 12.78 9.08 5.35
N VAL A 352 11.73 9.78 5.79
CA VAL A 352 10.87 9.38 6.91
C VAL A 352 9.41 9.54 6.51
N LEU A 353 8.55 8.78 7.18
CA LEU A 353 7.09 8.89 7.12
C LEU A 353 6.58 8.88 8.57
N PRO A 354 6.61 10.03 9.27
CA PRO A 354 6.00 10.18 10.59
C PRO A 354 4.48 10.16 10.44
N THR A 355 3.85 9.23 11.13
CA THR A 355 2.39 9.07 11.16
C THR A 355 1.90 9.38 12.57
N PHE A 356 0.96 10.31 12.67
CA PHE A 356 0.36 10.73 13.94
C PHE A 356 -0.98 10.02 14.10
N ASN A 357 -1.04 9.07 15.04
CA ASN A 357 -2.04 8.01 15.10
C ASN A 357 -2.91 8.10 16.36
N PHE A 358 -4.19 7.77 16.24
CA PHE A 358 -5.09 7.52 17.38
C PHE A 358 -5.63 6.11 17.23
N LEU A 359 -5.24 5.24 18.15
CA LEU A 359 -5.45 3.79 18.08
C LEU A 359 -5.66 3.25 19.50
N LEU A 360 -6.56 2.27 19.66
CA LEU A 360 -6.93 1.70 20.97
C LEU A 360 -7.32 2.77 22.02
N GLY A 361 -7.93 3.87 21.58
CA GLY A 361 -8.38 4.96 22.45
C GLY A 361 -7.27 5.91 22.94
N GLN A 362 -6.06 5.82 22.40
CA GLN A 362 -4.93 6.66 22.79
C GLN A 362 -4.25 7.30 21.55
N PRO A 363 -3.76 8.54 21.66
CA PRO A 363 -2.88 9.12 20.64
C PRO A 363 -1.44 8.60 20.78
N GLY A 364 -0.70 8.57 19.69
CA GLY A 364 0.70 8.16 19.61
C GLY A 364 1.26 8.44 18.22
N ALA A 365 2.50 8.02 17.96
CA ALA A 365 3.12 8.19 16.65
C ALA A 365 3.88 6.94 16.21
N ILE A 366 3.94 6.71 14.90
CA ILE A 366 4.80 5.72 14.27
C ILE A 366 5.70 6.48 13.29
N ASN A 367 7.01 6.38 13.47
CA ASN A 367 7.97 6.90 12.50
C ASN A 367 8.56 5.75 11.69
N LEU A 368 8.21 5.68 10.41
CA LEU A 368 8.85 4.79 9.46
C LEU A 368 10.05 5.52 8.84
N ALA A 369 11.25 4.93 8.88
CA ALA A 369 12.44 5.50 8.23
C ALA A 369 12.98 4.62 7.12
N PHE A 370 13.60 5.25 6.14
CA PHE A 370 14.30 4.62 5.03
C PHE A 370 15.62 5.34 4.75
N TYR A 371 16.69 4.57 4.62
CA TYR A 371 17.95 4.99 4.01
C TYR A 371 18.36 3.99 2.93
N ASP A 372 18.65 4.47 1.71
CA ASP A 372 19.04 3.64 0.56
C ASP A 372 20.49 3.12 0.65
N GLY A 373 20.78 2.35 1.68
CA GLY A 373 22.07 1.72 1.92
C GLY A 373 22.10 1.04 3.29
N PRO A 374 23.09 0.16 3.55
CA PRO A 374 23.11 -0.63 4.78
C PRO A 374 23.35 0.19 6.05
N THR A 375 23.99 1.35 5.93
CA THR A 375 24.37 2.22 7.05
C THR A 375 24.16 3.68 6.64
N PRO A 376 23.34 4.47 7.35
CA PRO A 376 23.24 5.90 7.14
C PRO A 376 24.50 6.62 7.64
N PRO A 377 24.88 7.77 7.06
CA PRO A 377 25.83 8.69 7.67
C PRO A 377 25.43 9.06 9.12
N ALA A 378 26.42 9.38 9.95
CA ALA A 378 26.14 10.02 11.24
C ALA A 378 25.40 11.36 11.00
N GLY A 379 24.39 11.66 11.82
CA GLY A 379 23.53 12.83 11.63
C GLY A 379 22.20 12.55 10.94
N THR A 380 22.10 11.52 10.08
CA THR A 380 20.96 11.37 9.13
C THR A 380 19.58 11.29 9.80
N PHE A 381 19.48 10.72 11.00
CA PHE A 381 18.22 10.60 11.75
C PHE A 381 18.33 11.09 13.20
N ASP A 382 19.33 11.93 13.52
CA ASP A 382 19.60 12.39 14.89
C ASP A 382 18.41 13.15 15.50
N ALA A 383 17.64 13.85 14.67
CA ALA A 383 16.39 14.51 15.05
C ALA A 383 15.38 13.57 15.75
N PHE A 384 15.40 12.27 15.41
CA PHE A 384 14.52 11.23 15.97
C PHE A 384 15.19 10.38 17.05
N SER A 385 16.38 10.77 17.50
CA SER A 385 17.11 10.11 18.61
C SER A 385 17.67 11.08 19.68
N PRO A 386 17.03 12.23 20.03
CA PRO A 386 17.50 13.07 21.12
C PRO A 386 17.31 12.36 22.48
N SER A 387 18.03 12.79 23.50
CA SER A 387 18.13 12.09 24.81
C SER A 387 16.82 11.95 25.59
N ASN A 388 15.80 12.76 25.27
CA ASN A 388 14.45 12.70 25.83
C ASN A 388 13.46 11.84 25.02
N VAL A 389 13.78 11.47 23.77
CA VAL A 389 12.92 10.62 22.94
C VAL A 389 13.31 9.15 23.12
N ARG A 390 12.33 8.32 23.49
CA ARG A 390 12.50 6.90 23.78
C ARG A 390 11.38 6.11 23.10
N PRO A 391 11.63 5.52 21.92
CA PRO A 391 10.62 4.69 21.26
C PRO A 391 10.23 3.51 22.15
N LEU A 392 8.93 3.21 22.22
CA LEU A 392 8.37 2.03 22.88
C LEU A 392 8.76 0.74 22.14
N VAL A 393 8.90 0.84 20.82
CA VAL A 393 9.39 -0.23 19.93
C VAL A 393 10.38 0.41 18.96
N ASP A 394 11.56 -0.18 18.82
CA ASP A 394 12.58 0.22 17.83
C ASP A 394 12.98 -0.97 16.96
N ASP A 395 12.66 -0.89 15.67
CA ASP A 395 13.00 -1.87 14.64
C ASP A 395 13.84 -1.22 13.51
N TRP A 396 14.54 -0.11 13.79
CA TRP A 396 15.45 0.53 12.85
C TRP A 396 16.77 -0.23 12.74
N LYS A 397 16.92 -0.95 11.63
CA LYS A 397 18.07 -1.84 11.38
C LYS A 397 18.40 -1.96 9.89
N THR A 398 19.58 -2.49 9.60
CA THR A 398 19.95 -2.93 8.25
C THR A 398 19.13 -4.15 7.85
N ARG A 399 18.46 -4.10 6.69
CA ARG A 399 17.57 -5.17 6.19
C ARG A 399 17.37 -5.09 4.67
N SER A 400 16.62 -6.03 4.10
CA SER A 400 16.21 -5.95 2.69
C SER A 400 15.04 -4.96 2.50
N LEU A 401 14.84 -4.47 1.27
CA LEU A 401 13.72 -3.58 0.96
C LEU A 401 12.36 -4.25 1.23
N LEU A 402 12.25 -5.56 1.01
CA LEU A 402 11.03 -6.33 1.30
C LEU A 402 10.73 -6.39 2.81
N ASP A 403 11.74 -6.67 3.64
CA ASP A 403 11.60 -6.72 5.09
C ASP A 403 11.32 -5.34 5.69
N LEU A 404 11.88 -4.27 5.12
CA LEU A 404 11.53 -2.90 5.47
C LEU A 404 10.05 -2.58 5.19
N VAL A 405 9.57 -2.87 3.98
CA VAL A 405 8.18 -2.61 3.55
C VAL A 405 7.15 -3.38 4.41
N LYS A 406 7.54 -4.56 4.90
CA LYS A 406 6.74 -5.40 5.83
C LYS A 406 6.85 -5.00 7.30
N SER A 407 7.78 -4.11 7.68
CA SER A 407 7.87 -3.62 9.06
C SER A 407 6.77 -2.62 9.44
N ALA A 408 6.13 -1.99 8.43
CA ALA A 408 4.98 -1.12 8.64
C ALA A 408 3.70 -1.98 8.89
N PRO A 409 2.90 -1.70 9.94
CA PRO A 409 1.75 -2.54 10.32
C PRO A 409 0.50 -2.34 9.45
N ALA A 410 0.66 -2.07 8.15
CA ALA A 410 -0.40 -1.66 7.22
C ALA A 410 -1.51 -2.71 7.04
N ASP A 411 -1.17 -4.00 7.10
CA ASP A 411 -2.14 -5.09 6.97
C ASP A 411 -3.11 -5.19 8.15
N VAL A 412 -2.75 -4.64 9.32
CA VAL A 412 -3.55 -4.72 10.56
C VAL A 412 -4.79 -3.82 10.50
N GLN A 413 -4.79 -2.76 9.68
CA GLN A 413 -5.98 -1.93 9.44
C GLN A 413 -6.83 -2.46 8.27
N GLY A 414 -6.34 -3.44 7.52
CA GLY A 414 -7.07 -4.10 6.44
C GLY A 414 -8.32 -4.83 6.94
N GLY A 415 -9.41 -4.77 6.17
CA GLY A 415 -10.70 -5.37 6.51
C GLY A 415 -11.61 -4.49 7.38
N GLN A 416 -11.18 -3.30 7.79
CA GLN A 416 -12.02 -2.31 8.47
C GLN A 416 -12.77 -1.43 7.46
N ARG A 417 -13.77 -0.64 7.92
CA ARG A 417 -14.30 0.45 7.10
C ARG A 417 -13.32 1.61 7.17
N GLY A 418 -13.18 2.39 6.10
CA GLY A 418 -12.32 3.55 6.12
C GLY A 418 -12.49 4.48 4.93
N ALA A 419 -11.75 5.58 4.99
CA ALA A 419 -11.55 6.52 3.89
C ALA A 419 -10.13 7.08 3.95
N PHE A 420 -9.57 7.38 2.76
CA PHE A 420 -8.42 8.26 2.64
C PHE A 420 -8.87 9.66 2.21
N HIS A 421 -8.10 10.68 2.58
CA HIS A 421 -8.09 11.98 1.92
C HIS A 421 -6.67 12.57 1.96
N THR A 422 -6.48 13.76 1.41
CA THR A 422 -5.14 14.36 1.31
C THR A 422 -5.18 15.87 1.25
N VAL A 423 -4.09 16.50 1.69
CA VAL A 423 -3.77 17.91 1.47
C VAL A 423 -2.41 17.97 0.76
N SER A 424 -2.25 18.88 -0.19
CA SER A 424 -0.98 19.15 -0.86
C SER A 424 -0.39 20.47 -0.35
N LEU A 425 0.85 20.44 0.12
CA LEU A 425 1.51 21.54 0.84
C LEU A 425 2.83 21.95 0.15
N GLU A 426 3.25 23.22 0.31
CA GLU A 426 4.60 23.66 -0.09
C GLU A 426 5.65 23.24 0.95
N LYS A 427 5.27 23.24 2.24
CA LYS A 427 6.14 22.89 3.36
C LYS A 427 5.34 22.41 4.56
N TYR A 428 5.98 21.59 5.40
CA TYR A 428 5.54 21.36 6.78
C TYR A 428 6.10 22.45 7.68
N SER A 429 5.26 22.98 8.57
CA SER A 429 5.59 24.03 9.54
C SER A 429 5.21 23.58 10.95
N LYS A 430 5.75 24.24 11.98
CA LYS A 430 5.37 23.95 13.37
C LYS A 430 3.86 24.08 13.62
N PRO A 431 3.16 25.17 13.21
CA PRO A 431 1.73 25.28 13.48
C PRO A 431 0.87 24.28 12.67
N LEU A 432 1.28 23.89 11.46
CA LEU A 432 0.62 22.80 10.72
C LEU A 432 0.75 21.45 11.43
N LEU A 433 1.94 21.10 11.91
CA LEU A 433 2.17 19.84 12.63
C LEU A 433 1.45 19.83 13.99
N ASP A 434 1.39 20.97 14.69
CA ASP A 434 0.62 21.12 15.93
C ASP A 434 -0.89 21.04 15.68
N LEU A 435 -1.38 21.59 14.55
CA LEU A 435 -2.77 21.43 14.12
C LEU A 435 -3.09 19.97 13.79
N ILE A 436 -2.19 19.24 13.12
CA ILE A 436 -2.34 17.80 12.85
C ILE A 436 -2.52 17.02 14.16
N VAL A 437 -1.66 17.25 15.17
CA VAL A 437 -1.78 16.61 16.49
C VAL A 437 -3.06 17.04 17.23
N SER A 438 -3.54 18.27 17.01
CA SER A 438 -4.78 18.77 17.60
C SER A 438 -6.03 18.14 16.96
N GLU A 439 -6.07 18.06 15.64
CA GLU A 439 -7.13 17.40 14.86
C GLU A 439 -7.18 15.88 15.15
N LEU A 440 -6.01 15.25 15.30
CA LEU A 440 -5.88 13.87 15.76
C LEU A 440 -6.56 13.64 17.11
N LYS A 441 -6.24 14.47 18.10
CA LYS A 441 -6.85 14.39 19.45
C LYS A 441 -8.36 14.66 19.38
N TYR A 442 -8.80 15.60 18.53
CA TYR A 442 -10.22 15.92 18.33
C TYR A 442 -11.02 14.77 17.73
N TYR A 443 -10.62 14.24 16.57
CA TYR A 443 -11.33 13.12 15.93
C TYR A 443 -11.11 11.79 16.64
N GLY A 444 -9.96 11.61 17.29
CA GLY A 444 -9.73 10.51 18.23
C GLY A 444 -10.77 10.48 19.36
N ALA A 445 -11.10 11.64 19.95
CA ALA A 445 -12.19 11.73 20.93
C ALA A 445 -13.58 11.41 20.33
N GLN A 446 -13.83 11.76 19.06
CA GLN A 446 -15.08 11.39 18.38
C GLN A 446 -15.21 9.87 18.15
N SER A 447 -14.09 9.13 18.05
CA SER A 447 -14.09 7.69 17.81
C SER A 447 -14.90 6.89 18.84
N PHE A 448 -14.93 7.32 20.10
CA PHE A 448 -15.72 6.70 21.17
C PHE A 448 -17.24 6.78 20.94
N LEU A 449 -17.71 7.78 20.19
CA LEU A 449 -19.13 7.98 19.89
C LEU A 449 -19.51 7.47 18.50
N HIS A 450 -18.59 7.55 17.53
CA HIS A 450 -18.83 7.28 16.11
C HIS A 450 -18.16 5.99 15.60
N SER A 451 -17.89 5.02 16.47
CA SER A 451 -17.32 3.69 16.13
C SER A 451 -15.94 3.72 15.45
N GLY A 452 -15.19 4.82 15.63
CA GLY A 452 -13.87 5.01 15.07
C GLY A 452 -12.86 4.04 15.69
N THR A 453 -12.01 3.46 14.86
CA THR A 453 -10.99 2.48 15.26
C THR A 453 -9.57 2.96 15.03
N PHE A 454 -9.38 3.87 14.07
CA PHE A 454 -8.08 4.41 13.70
C PHE A 454 -8.23 5.80 13.07
N ILE A 455 -7.42 6.75 13.52
CA ILE A 455 -7.26 8.07 12.88
C ILE A 455 -5.76 8.24 12.65
N SER A 456 -5.32 8.50 11.42
CA SER A 456 -3.92 8.82 11.11
C SER A 456 -3.78 10.03 10.20
N TYR A 457 -2.66 10.73 10.39
CA TYR A 457 -2.12 11.77 9.51
C TYR A 457 -0.69 11.40 9.18
N ASP A 458 -0.42 11.07 7.93
CA ASP A 458 0.89 10.56 7.48
C ASP A 458 1.64 11.70 6.78
N VAL A 459 2.69 12.19 7.43
CA VAL A 459 3.48 13.36 7.03
C VAL A 459 4.61 12.91 6.09
N GLU A 460 4.67 13.50 4.89
CA GLU A 460 5.58 13.04 3.84
C GLU A 460 6.58 14.15 3.41
N PRO A 461 7.67 14.38 4.18
CA PRO A 461 8.64 15.44 3.92
C PRO A 461 9.63 15.02 2.82
N PHE A 462 9.14 14.87 1.58
CA PHE A 462 9.99 14.64 0.42
C PHE A 462 10.92 15.84 0.14
N LEU A 463 12.05 15.55 -0.50
CA LEU A 463 12.87 16.58 -1.12
C LEU A 463 12.28 16.92 -2.50
N PRO A 464 12.58 18.10 -3.08
CA PRO A 464 12.20 18.43 -4.45
C PRO A 464 12.62 17.33 -5.45
N TYR A 465 11.62 16.70 -6.07
CA TYR A 465 11.76 15.58 -7.00
C TYR A 465 11.44 15.95 -8.46
N SER A 466 11.07 17.21 -8.73
CA SER A 466 10.69 17.70 -10.07
C SER A 466 11.78 17.55 -11.13
N GLN A 467 13.05 17.45 -10.74
CA GLN A 467 14.18 17.13 -11.63
C GLN A 467 14.11 15.71 -12.25
N TYR A 468 13.30 14.82 -11.68
CA TYR A 468 13.02 13.48 -12.20
C TYR A 468 11.63 13.35 -12.83
N ALA A 469 10.73 14.28 -12.54
CA ALA A 469 9.35 14.29 -13.01
C ALA A 469 9.26 14.41 -14.53
N LYS A 470 8.41 13.59 -15.15
CA LYS A 470 8.12 13.63 -16.59
C LYS A 470 6.71 14.17 -16.83
N ASP A 471 6.48 14.79 -17.99
CA ASP A 471 5.11 15.17 -18.40
C ASP A 471 4.19 13.94 -18.35
N ALA A 472 3.09 14.06 -17.60
CA ALA A 472 2.19 12.98 -17.22
C ALA A 472 0.80 13.56 -16.90
N ALA A 473 -0.25 12.72 -16.94
CA ALA A 473 -1.61 13.13 -16.65
C ALA A 473 -1.77 13.82 -15.28
N TRP A 474 -1.18 13.27 -14.22
CA TRP A 474 -1.15 13.93 -12.91
C TRP A 474 0.02 14.93 -12.82
N PRO A 475 -0.24 16.25 -12.67
CA PRO A 475 0.78 17.31 -12.68
C PRO A 475 1.61 17.36 -11.39
N HIS A 476 2.62 16.49 -11.29
CA HIS A 476 3.42 16.25 -10.08
C HIS A 476 4.80 16.95 -10.07
N SER A 477 5.19 17.66 -11.14
CA SER A 477 6.43 18.45 -11.23
C SER A 477 6.46 19.67 -10.30
N THR A 478 5.41 19.85 -9.50
CA THR A 478 5.16 20.97 -8.57
C THR A 478 5.94 20.86 -7.26
N ASN A 479 6.54 19.71 -6.96
CA ASN A 479 7.15 19.38 -5.66
C ASN A 479 6.18 19.47 -4.47
N ALA A 480 4.88 19.29 -4.71
CA ALA A 480 3.87 19.21 -3.65
C ALA A 480 4.26 18.15 -2.62
N LEU A 481 4.27 18.52 -1.35
CA LEU A 481 4.36 17.58 -0.24
C LEU A 481 2.95 17.05 0.06
N PRO A 482 2.67 15.76 -0.16
CA PRO A 482 1.38 15.18 0.20
C PRO A 482 1.32 14.98 1.71
N LEU A 483 0.15 15.20 2.29
CA LEU A 483 -0.26 14.70 3.60
C LEU A 483 -1.36 13.67 3.34
N ASN A 484 -1.22 12.44 3.82
CA ASN A 484 -2.32 11.47 3.81
C ASN A 484 -3.15 11.61 5.09
N LEU A 485 -4.48 11.56 4.96
CA LEU A 485 -5.40 11.40 6.09
C LEU A 485 -6.02 10.01 5.95
N TYR A 486 -6.01 9.20 7.00
CA TYR A 486 -6.66 7.89 7.03
C TYR A 486 -7.54 7.75 8.27
N PHE A 487 -8.86 7.77 8.07
CA PHE A 487 -9.83 7.50 9.13
C PHE A 487 -10.46 6.12 8.89
N ALA A 488 -10.56 5.29 9.94
CA ALA A 488 -11.19 3.97 9.93
C ALA A 488 -12.22 3.83 11.05
N TRP A 489 -13.26 3.03 10.79
CA TRP A 489 -14.40 2.80 11.68
C TRP A 489 -15.03 1.43 11.45
N THR A 490 -16.07 1.10 12.23
CA THR A 490 -16.75 -0.20 12.17
C THR A 490 -18.23 -0.13 11.78
N ASN A 491 -18.98 0.86 12.23
CA ASN A 491 -20.41 0.95 11.96
C ASN A 491 -20.71 1.56 10.57
N PRO A 492 -21.38 0.86 9.64
CA PRO A 492 -21.74 1.41 8.33
C PRO A 492 -22.70 2.62 8.37
N ALA A 493 -23.43 2.83 9.48
CA ALA A 493 -24.26 4.03 9.62
C ALA A 493 -23.42 5.32 9.74
N GLU A 494 -22.14 5.22 10.13
CA GLU A 494 -21.25 6.36 10.35
C GLU A 494 -20.45 6.76 9.10
N ASP A 495 -20.63 6.08 7.97
CA ASP A 495 -19.90 6.35 6.72
C ASP A 495 -20.00 7.83 6.31
N ALA A 496 -21.19 8.42 6.41
CA ALA A 496 -21.42 9.82 6.07
C ALA A 496 -20.81 10.80 7.09
N PHE A 497 -20.73 10.41 8.36
CA PHE A 497 -20.05 11.19 9.40
C PHE A 497 -18.55 11.25 9.12
N TRP A 498 -17.90 10.09 8.95
CA TRP A 498 -16.45 10.03 8.74
C TRP A 498 -16.01 10.62 7.41
N ALA A 499 -16.79 10.43 6.33
CA ALA A 499 -16.52 11.08 5.05
C ALA A 499 -16.65 12.61 5.10
N LYS A 500 -17.47 13.17 6.01
CA LYS A 500 -17.54 14.61 6.28
C LYS A 500 -16.40 15.07 7.19
N ALA A 501 -16.08 14.30 8.23
CA ALA A 501 -15.02 14.59 9.20
C ALA A 501 -13.64 14.71 8.52
N ILE A 502 -13.28 13.75 7.66
CA ILE A 502 -11.98 13.73 6.99
C ILE A 502 -11.82 14.91 6.01
N LYS A 503 -12.90 15.29 5.33
CA LYS A 503 -12.97 16.51 4.49
C LYS A 503 -12.79 17.77 5.33
N ALA A 504 -13.57 17.93 6.40
CA ALA A 504 -13.46 19.08 7.29
C ALA A 504 -12.08 19.22 7.95
N SER A 505 -11.37 18.11 8.19
CA SER A 505 -9.99 18.14 8.68
C SER A 505 -9.00 18.60 7.60
N ALA A 506 -9.11 18.05 6.38
CA ALA A 506 -8.30 18.49 5.24
C ALA A 506 -8.53 19.98 4.92
N ASP A 507 -9.78 20.47 4.99
CA ASP A 507 -10.14 21.88 4.79
C ASP A 507 -9.47 22.79 5.83
N LYS A 508 -9.49 22.42 7.13
CA LYS A 508 -8.80 23.17 8.20
C LYS A 508 -7.29 23.23 7.99
N ILE A 509 -6.66 22.11 7.64
CA ILE A 509 -5.21 22.04 7.41
C ILE A 509 -4.83 22.88 6.17
N THR A 510 -5.65 22.82 5.11
CA THR A 510 -5.50 23.67 3.91
C THR A 510 -5.64 25.16 4.26
N ALA A 511 -6.61 25.53 5.08
CA ALA A 511 -6.82 26.90 5.54
C ALA A 511 -5.66 27.41 6.41
N GLN A 512 -5.13 26.56 7.29
CA GLN A 512 -3.94 26.87 8.11
C GLN A 512 -2.72 27.14 7.22
N ALA A 513 -2.43 26.27 6.25
CA ALA A 513 -1.32 26.44 5.31
C ALA A 513 -1.44 27.74 4.51
N ARG A 514 -2.65 28.09 4.04
CA ARG A 514 -2.91 29.39 3.38
C ARG A 514 -2.75 30.59 4.32
N SER A 515 -3.14 30.46 5.60
CA SER A 515 -2.96 31.51 6.61
C SER A 515 -1.48 31.79 6.92
N GLU A 516 -0.61 30.78 6.75
CA GLU A 516 0.85 30.89 6.83
C GLU A 516 1.50 31.41 5.54
N GLY A 517 0.70 31.75 4.53
CA GLY A 517 1.16 32.30 3.25
C GLY A 517 1.61 31.26 2.22
N GLN A 518 1.29 29.97 2.38
CA GLN A 518 1.62 28.97 1.36
C GLN A 518 0.74 29.13 0.10
N ASN A 519 1.36 29.05 -1.08
CA ASN A 519 0.66 29.09 -2.37
C ASN A 519 0.24 27.69 -2.82
N LEU A 520 -0.99 27.30 -2.49
CA LEU A 520 -1.51 25.98 -2.82
C LEU A 520 -2.22 25.90 -4.19
N ASP A 521 -2.29 27.01 -4.95
CA ASP A 521 -3.17 27.08 -6.14
C ASP A 521 -2.68 26.23 -7.32
N ASN A 522 -1.39 25.87 -7.33
CA ASN A 522 -0.79 24.93 -8.27
C ASN A 522 -0.42 23.59 -7.62
N LEU A 523 -0.86 23.32 -6.39
CA LEU A 523 -0.57 22.08 -5.67
C LEU A 523 -1.78 21.15 -5.71
N TYR A 524 -1.81 20.32 -6.74
CA TYR A 524 -2.92 19.41 -7.01
C TYR A 524 -2.98 18.27 -5.98
N LEU A 525 -4.20 17.86 -5.60
CA LEU A 525 -4.42 16.77 -4.66
C LEU A 525 -4.04 15.43 -5.28
N TYR A 526 -3.44 14.55 -4.49
CA TYR A 526 -2.95 13.25 -4.96
C TYR A 526 -4.10 12.24 -5.17
N PRO A 527 -4.37 11.75 -6.40
CA PRO A 527 -5.62 11.03 -6.69
C PRO A 527 -5.73 9.65 -6.03
N ASN A 528 -4.61 9.03 -5.64
CA ASN A 528 -4.61 7.75 -4.91
C ASN A 528 -5.09 7.89 -3.46
N TYR A 529 -5.03 9.10 -2.86
CA TYR A 529 -5.57 9.40 -1.53
C TYR A 529 -6.86 10.21 -1.59
N ALA A 530 -7.11 10.97 -2.66
CA ALA A 530 -8.29 11.81 -2.78
C ALA A 530 -9.62 11.03 -2.59
N ILE A 531 -10.49 11.56 -1.75
CA ILE A 531 -11.79 10.97 -1.47
C ILE A 531 -12.78 11.22 -2.61
N THR A 532 -13.79 10.37 -2.76
CA THR A 532 -14.86 10.54 -3.74
C THR A 532 -15.58 11.89 -3.61
N GLY A 533 -15.94 12.46 -4.76
CA GLY A 533 -16.49 13.81 -4.90
C GLY A 533 -15.43 14.93 -4.87
N THR A 534 -14.13 14.63 -4.78
CA THR A 534 -13.07 15.63 -5.04
C THR A 534 -13.19 16.13 -6.49
N PRO A 535 -13.28 17.45 -6.74
CA PRO A 535 -13.36 17.99 -8.10
C PRO A 535 -12.11 17.65 -8.93
N SER A 536 -12.29 17.13 -10.14
CA SER A 536 -11.18 16.74 -11.02
C SER A 536 -10.24 17.90 -11.40
N SER A 537 -10.70 19.15 -11.28
CA SER A 537 -9.84 20.35 -11.41
C SER A 537 -8.81 20.48 -10.29
N GLN A 538 -9.12 20.02 -9.07
CA GLN A 538 -8.17 19.97 -7.96
C GLN A 538 -7.15 18.83 -8.09
N LEU A 539 -7.44 17.82 -8.92
CA LEU A 539 -6.55 16.69 -9.21
C LEU A 539 -5.65 16.94 -10.41
N TYR A 540 -6.20 17.51 -11.48
CA TYR A 540 -5.54 17.58 -12.79
C TYR A 540 -5.27 19.01 -13.27
N GLY A 541 -5.94 20.02 -12.71
CA GLY A 541 -5.76 21.43 -13.09
C GLY A 541 -5.70 21.67 -14.59
N PRO A 542 -4.59 22.18 -15.14
CA PRO A 542 -4.44 22.46 -16.58
C PRO A 542 -4.50 21.19 -17.45
N ASN A 543 -4.13 20.03 -16.89
CA ASN A 543 -4.15 18.76 -17.63
C ASN A 543 -5.56 18.20 -17.83
N LEU A 544 -6.56 18.69 -17.10
CA LEU A 544 -7.94 18.20 -17.15
C LEU A 544 -8.52 18.25 -18.58
N GLY A 545 -8.30 19.36 -19.30
CA GLY A 545 -8.79 19.50 -20.68
C GLY A 545 -8.18 18.50 -21.65
N ARG A 546 -6.87 18.23 -21.53
CA ARG A 546 -6.15 17.24 -22.34
C ARG A 546 -6.62 15.82 -22.02
N LEU A 547 -6.82 15.50 -20.75
CA LEU A 547 -7.41 14.22 -20.31
C LEU A 547 -8.81 14.00 -20.90
N SER A 548 -9.71 14.99 -20.81
CA SER A 548 -11.06 14.94 -21.38
C SER A 548 -11.07 14.74 -22.91
N GLN A 549 -10.12 15.34 -23.62
CA GLN A 549 -9.98 15.19 -25.07
C GLN A 549 -9.48 13.78 -25.44
N LEU A 550 -8.40 13.32 -24.81
CA LEU A 550 -7.85 11.99 -25.05
C LEU A 550 -8.83 10.87 -24.67
N ARG A 551 -9.66 11.08 -23.63
CA ARG A 551 -10.71 10.12 -23.28
C ARG A 551 -11.72 9.97 -24.41
N LYS A 552 -12.14 11.06 -25.07
CA LYS A 552 -13.05 11.00 -26.23
C LYS A 552 -12.40 10.38 -27.47
N GLN A 553 -11.08 10.50 -27.62
CA GLN A 553 -10.31 9.90 -28.70
C GLN A 553 -10.17 8.38 -28.53
N TYR A 554 -9.82 7.90 -27.33
CA TYR A 554 -9.59 6.48 -27.05
C TYR A 554 -10.85 5.71 -26.59
N ASP A 555 -11.85 6.40 -26.04
CA ASP A 555 -13.12 5.85 -25.57
C ASP A 555 -14.34 6.59 -26.17
N PRO A 556 -14.49 6.64 -27.51
CA PRO A 556 -15.57 7.41 -28.16
C PRO A 556 -16.97 6.86 -27.88
N GLN A 557 -17.07 5.61 -27.38
CA GLN A 557 -18.33 4.97 -26.99
C GLN A 557 -18.56 4.99 -25.47
N ASP A 558 -17.73 5.71 -24.70
CA ASP A 558 -17.86 5.88 -23.25
C ASP A 558 -17.97 4.52 -22.52
N VAL A 559 -17.20 3.52 -22.94
CA VAL A 559 -17.14 2.17 -22.36
C VAL A 559 -16.39 2.22 -21.04
N MET A 560 -15.24 2.87 -20.96
CA MET A 560 -14.59 3.14 -19.66
C MET A 560 -15.41 4.13 -18.82
N GLY A 561 -16.30 4.90 -19.46
CA GLY A 561 -17.38 5.62 -18.82
C GLY A 561 -18.27 4.78 -17.88
N LEU A 562 -18.36 3.46 -18.12
CA LEU A 562 -19.11 2.49 -17.29
C LEU A 562 -18.39 2.08 -15.99
N THR A 563 -17.12 2.49 -15.79
CA THR A 563 -16.46 2.45 -14.48
C THR A 563 -16.83 3.66 -13.65
N THR A 564 -16.65 3.59 -12.32
CA THR A 564 -16.64 4.79 -11.48
C THR A 564 -15.19 5.21 -11.22
N TYR A 565 -14.90 6.49 -11.43
CA TYR A 565 -13.63 7.15 -11.06
C TYR A 565 -13.89 8.66 -10.99
N PHE A 566 -12.85 9.47 -10.81
CA PHE A 566 -12.97 10.92 -11.00
C PHE A 566 -13.41 11.26 -12.44
N PRO A 567 -14.43 12.10 -12.63
CA PRO A 567 -15.02 12.36 -13.95
C PRO A 567 -14.20 13.38 -14.75
N PHE A 568 -14.02 13.12 -16.05
CA PHE A 568 -13.49 14.03 -17.06
C PHE A 568 -13.88 13.58 -18.48
#